data_AF-A0AA90QV68-F1
#
_entry.id   AF-A0AA90QV68-F1
#
_cell.length_a   1.000
_cell.length_b   1.000
_cell.length_c   1.000
_cell.angle_alpha   90.00
_cell.angle_beta   90.00
_cell.angle_gamma   90.00
#
_symmetry.space_group_name_H-M   'P 1'
#
loop_
_entity.id
_entity.type
_entity.pdbx_description
1 polymer ?
#
loop_
_entity_poly.entity_id
_entity_poly.type
_entity_poly.pdbx_seq_one_letter_code
_entity_poly.pdbx_strand_id
1 'polypeptide(L)'
;MNNLDKYKQPLKPSNPKDALGVKKAPLSVVPMCVVAEIGVAMLEGASKYGRHNYRVVGVRAGVYFDATMRHLIDWWEGEDIDPESGMSHITKALSSLAVLRDAQMQGMCTDDRPPRSKPFYPALNSAAAAIVDRHADKSPRHYTIADEVDQ
;
A
#
# COMPACT_ATOMS: atom_id res chain seq x y z
N MET A 1 -10.55 -11.06 -34.13
CA MET A 1 -11.51 -10.59 -33.10
C MET A 1 -10.73 -10.18 -31.87
N ASN A 2 -10.98 -8.99 -31.31
CA ASN A 2 -10.23 -8.47 -30.18
C ASN A 2 -10.69 -9.19 -28.90
N ASN A 3 -9.77 -9.81 -28.14
CA ASN A 3 -10.06 -10.68 -26.96
C ASN A 3 -10.77 -9.91 -25.81
N LEU A 4 -10.92 -8.60 -25.95
CA LEU A 4 -11.59 -7.71 -25.01
C LEU A 4 -13.11 -7.60 -25.22
N ASP A 5 -13.62 -7.99 -26.39
CA ASP A 5 -15.07 -7.91 -26.65
C ASP A 5 -15.90 -8.83 -25.75
N LYS A 6 -15.30 -9.91 -25.21
CA LYS A 6 -15.94 -10.82 -24.26
C LYS A 6 -16.22 -10.21 -22.88
N TYR A 7 -15.63 -9.06 -22.56
CA TYR A 7 -15.80 -8.38 -21.27
C TYR A 7 -16.75 -7.18 -21.33
N LYS A 8 -17.36 -6.90 -22.50
CA LYS A 8 -18.39 -5.87 -22.62
C LYS A 8 -19.68 -6.35 -21.95
N GLN A 9 -19.84 -6.01 -20.68
CA GLN A 9 -21.10 -6.18 -19.95
C GLN A 9 -22.12 -5.14 -20.46
N PRO A 10 -23.34 -5.54 -20.86
CA PRO A 10 -24.38 -4.59 -21.23
C PRO A 10 -24.82 -3.78 -20.00
N LEU A 11 -24.82 -2.45 -20.13
CA LEU A 11 -25.35 -1.55 -19.10
C LEU A 11 -26.86 -1.73 -19.03
N LYS A 12 -27.38 -2.34 -17.96
CA LYS A 12 -28.82 -2.48 -17.73
C LYS A 12 -29.36 -1.18 -17.13
N PRO A 13 -30.11 -0.32 -17.86
CA PRO A 13 -30.37 1.06 -17.41
C PRO A 13 -31.60 1.20 -16.48
N SER A 14 -32.14 0.12 -15.92
CA SER A 14 -33.56 0.13 -15.50
C SER A 14 -33.84 0.34 -14.01
N ASN A 15 -32.84 0.43 -13.13
CA ASN A 15 -33.07 0.59 -11.69
C ASN A 15 -32.49 1.92 -11.16
N PRO A 16 -33.32 2.85 -10.66
CA PRO A 16 -32.88 4.10 -10.05
C PRO A 16 -31.88 3.91 -8.89
N LYS A 17 -31.94 2.78 -8.17
CA LYS A 17 -30.98 2.44 -7.11
C LYS A 17 -29.60 2.12 -7.68
N ASP A 18 -29.51 1.49 -8.86
CA ASP A 18 -28.24 1.15 -9.49
C ASP A 18 -27.56 2.42 -10.01
N ALA A 19 -28.31 3.30 -10.69
CA ALA A 19 -27.81 4.56 -11.23
C ALA A 19 -27.31 5.56 -10.15
N LEU A 20 -27.96 5.57 -8.98
CA LEU A 20 -27.51 6.37 -7.83
C LEU A 20 -26.46 5.64 -7.00
N GLY A 21 -26.51 4.32 -6.94
CA GLY A 21 -25.59 3.46 -6.19
C GLY A 21 -24.16 3.53 -6.72
N VAL A 22 -23.97 3.54 -8.03
CA VAL A 22 -22.63 3.64 -8.67
C VAL A 22 -21.91 4.96 -8.40
N LYS A 23 -22.61 5.98 -7.89
CA LYS A 23 -22.03 7.28 -7.51
C LYS A 23 -21.57 7.33 -6.05
N LYS A 24 -21.82 6.28 -5.26
CA LYS A 24 -21.37 6.15 -3.86
C LYS A 24 -19.99 5.49 -3.81
N ALA A 25 -19.30 5.64 -2.68
CA ALA A 25 -18.01 5.00 -2.45
C ALA A 25 -18.09 3.48 -2.71
N PRO A 26 -17.38 2.94 -3.70
CA PRO A 26 -17.65 1.60 -4.22
C PRO A 26 -16.79 0.54 -3.52
N LEU A 27 -17.14 0.13 -2.28
CA LEU A 27 -16.37 -0.89 -1.54
C LEU A 27 -16.21 -2.22 -2.30
N SER A 28 -17.13 -2.51 -3.23
CA SER A 28 -17.07 -3.72 -4.07
C SER A 28 -15.84 -3.81 -4.97
N VAL A 29 -15.10 -2.71 -5.19
CA VAL A 29 -13.86 -2.73 -5.99
C VAL A 29 -12.61 -3.00 -5.14
N VAL A 30 -12.76 -3.09 -3.81
CA VAL A 30 -11.67 -3.37 -2.88
C VAL A 30 -11.57 -4.88 -2.66
N PRO A 31 -10.37 -5.49 -2.69
CA PRO A 31 -10.20 -6.89 -2.35
C PRO A 31 -10.54 -7.13 -0.86
N MET A 32 -11.72 -7.67 -0.59
CA MET A 32 -12.23 -7.82 0.78
C MET A 32 -11.45 -8.84 1.62
N CYS A 33 -10.72 -9.77 1.00
CA CYS A 33 -9.78 -10.64 1.72
C CYS A 33 -8.67 -9.83 2.42
N VAL A 34 -8.08 -8.85 1.72
CA VAL A 34 -7.07 -7.95 2.29
C VAL A 34 -7.66 -7.08 3.40
N VAL A 35 -8.92 -6.63 3.25
CA VAL A 35 -9.63 -5.90 4.31
C VAL A 35 -9.80 -6.77 5.56
N ALA A 36 -10.07 -8.06 5.40
CA ALA A 36 -10.17 -8.99 6.52
C ALA A 36 -8.82 -9.18 7.23
N GLU A 37 -7.71 -9.30 6.48
CA GLU A 37 -6.35 -9.35 7.05
C GLU A 37 -6.01 -8.09 7.85
N ILE A 38 -6.29 -6.90 7.29
CA ILE A 38 -6.14 -5.63 8.01
C ILE A 38 -6.95 -5.65 9.30
N GLY A 39 -8.17 -6.20 9.28
CA GLY A 39 -9.00 -6.36 10.47
C GLY A 39 -8.32 -7.16 11.59
N VAL A 40 -7.64 -8.26 11.27
CA VAL A 40 -6.89 -9.06 12.24
C VAL A 40 -5.66 -8.31 12.77
N ALA A 41 -4.90 -7.65 11.90
CA ALA A 41 -3.75 -6.83 12.33
C ALA A 41 -4.17 -5.63 13.19
N MET A 42 -5.31 -5.01 12.90
CA MET A 42 -5.88 -3.94 13.73
C MET A 42 -6.43 -4.47 15.06
N LEU A 43 -6.93 -5.71 15.12
CA LEU A 43 -7.32 -6.36 16.36
C LEU A 43 -6.12 -6.57 17.28
N GLU A 44 -4.97 -6.96 16.75
CA GLU A 44 -3.71 -7.03 17.52
C GLU A 44 -3.37 -5.67 18.15
N GLY A 45 -3.39 -4.60 17.35
CA GLY A 45 -3.17 -3.23 17.84
C GLY A 45 -4.20 -2.81 18.89
N ALA A 46 -5.48 -3.15 18.69
CA ALA A 46 -6.54 -2.89 19.66
C ALA A 46 -6.33 -3.63 20.99
N SER A 47 -5.80 -4.85 20.94
CA SER A 47 -5.47 -5.64 22.13
C SER A 47 -4.25 -5.09 22.88
N LYS A 48 -3.27 -4.52 22.16
CA LYS A 48 -2.06 -3.92 22.76
C LYS A 48 -2.30 -2.51 23.30
N TYR A 49 -3.03 -1.67 22.57
CA TYR A 49 -3.07 -0.22 22.82
C TYR A 49 -4.47 0.37 23.01
N GLY A 50 -5.51 -0.47 22.96
CA GLY A 50 -6.90 -0.05 22.98
C GLY A 50 -7.44 0.27 21.58
N ARG A 51 -8.67 -0.18 21.31
CA ARG A 51 -9.32 0.02 20.01
C ARG A 51 -9.52 1.50 19.69
N HIS A 52 -9.15 1.92 18.48
CA HIS A 52 -9.27 3.30 17.99
C HIS A 52 -8.55 4.36 18.84
N ASN A 53 -7.57 3.98 19.67
CA ASN A 53 -6.81 4.92 20.51
C ASN A 53 -6.21 6.07 19.69
N TYR A 54 -5.75 5.81 18.46
CA TYR A 54 -5.19 6.79 17.52
C TYR A 54 -6.14 7.92 17.13
N ARG A 55 -7.46 7.79 17.37
CA ARG A 55 -8.43 8.89 17.23
C ARG A 55 -8.56 9.78 18.46
N VAL A 56 -7.97 9.40 19.58
CA VAL A 56 -8.04 10.12 20.86
C VAL A 56 -6.66 10.63 21.27
N VAL A 57 -5.65 9.77 21.26
CA VAL A 57 -4.28 10.12 21.65
C VAL A 57 -3.47 10.67 20.48
N GLY A 58 -3.91 10.41 19.24
CA GLY A 58 -3.22 10.82 18.02
C GLY A 58 -2.00 9.99 17.67
N VAL A 59 -1.36 10.38 16.55
CA VAL A 59 -0.18 9.72 15.98
C VAL A 59 0.85 10.75 15.54
N ARG A 60 2.09 10.30 15.33
CA ARG A 60 3.15 11.08 14.66
C ARG A 60 3.44 10.49 13.29
N ALA A 61 3.52 11.33 12.26
CA ALA A 61 3.72 10.87 10.89
C ALA A 61 5.03 10.06 10.72
N GLY A 62 6.13 10.52 11.31
CA GLY A 62 7.43 9.85 11.26
C GLY A 62 7.41 8.45 11.87
N VAL A 63 6.72 8.25 13.00
CA VAL A 63 6.62 6.93 13.65
C VAL A 63 5.96 5.90 12.73
N TYR A 64 4.86 6.29 12.08
CA TYR A 64 4.13 5.40 11.18
C TYR A 64 4.84 5.25 9.83
N PHE A 65 5.56 6.28 9.37
CA PHE A 65 6.46 6.17 8.23
C PHE A 65 7.54 5.11 8.48
N ASP A 66 8.24 5.20 9.62
CA ASP A 66 9.30 4.24 9.96
C ASP A 66 8.75 2.82 10.15
N ALA A 67 7.60 2.67 10.79
CA ALA A 67 6.94 1.37 10.97
C ALA A 67 6.55 0.73 9.62
N THR A 68 5.94 1.51 8.72
CA THR A 68 5.62 1.05 7.37
C THR A 68 6.89 0.69 6.60
N MET A 69 7.93 1.52 6.66
CA MET A 69 9.18 1.29 5.94
C MET A 69 9.89 0.02 6.41
N ARG A 70 9.96 -0.25 7.73
CA ARG A 70 10.57 -1.50 8.24
C ARG A 70 9.88 -2.73 7.66
N HIS A 71 8.54 -2.80 7.74
CA HIS A 71 7.83 -3.93 7.15
C HIS A 71 8.04 -4.06 5.64
N LEU A 72 8.10 -2.96 4.89
CA LEU A 72 8.37 -3.01 3.46
C LEU A 72 9.81 -3.42 3.14
N ILE A 73 10.78 -3.03 3.97
CA ILE A 73 12.18 -3.41 3.84
C ILE A 73 12.34 -4.91 4.12
N ASP A 74 11.81 -5.41 5.23
CA ASP A 74 11.91 -6.83 5.59
C ASP A 74 11.29 -7.72 4.49
N TRP A 75 10.11 -7.33 3.98
CA TRP A 75 9.50 -8.00 2.83
C TRP A 75 10.37 -7.95 1.57
N TRP A 76 10.98 -6.79 1.28
CA TRP A 76 11.84 -6.64 0.12
C TRP A 76 13.10 -7.52 0.20
N GLU A 77 13.60 -7.74 1.41
CA GLU A 77 14.74 -8.61 1.70
C GLU A 77 14.35 -10.10 1.86
N GLY A 78 13.10 -10.47 1.52
CA GLY A 78 12.65 -11.86 1.42
C GLY A 78 11.91 -12.40 2.63
N GLU A 79 11.66 -11.60 3.67
CA GLU A 79 10.86 -12.02 4.83
C GLU A 79 9.37 -11.76 4.59
N ASP A 80 8.61 -12.80 4.23
CA ASP A 80 7.18 -12.67 3.92
C ASP A 80 6.32 -12.40 5.17
N ILE A 81 6.70 -12.98 6.31
CA ILE A 81 5.90 -13.04 7.54
C ILE A 81 6.61 -12.34 8.69
N ASP A 82 5.94 -11.36 9.30
CA ASP A 82 6.41 -10.66 10.49
C ASP A 82 6.51 -11.63 11.68
N PRO A 83 7.71 -11.87 12.21
CA PRO A 83 7.93 -12.87 13.25
C PRO A 83 7.24 -12.52 14.57
N GLU A 84 6.92 -11.25 14.82
CA GLU A 84 6.21 -10.85 16.05
C GLU A 84 4.71 -11.16 16.00
N SER A 85 4.09 -11.04 14.82
CA SER A 85 2.64 -11.18 14.66
C SER A 85 2.20 -12.46 13.97
N GLY A 86 3.10 -13.13 13.23
CA GLY A 86 2.78 -14.26 12.37
C GLY A 86 1.94 -13.86 11.14
N MET A 87 1.88 -12.57 10.80
CA MET A 87 1.13 -12.03 9.67
C MET A 87 2.05 -11.53 8.56
N SER A 88 1.54 -11.40 7.33
CA SER A 88 2.34 -10.82 6.24
C SER A 88 2.84 -9.41 6.56
N HIS A 89 4.12 -9.13 6.29
CA HIS A 89 4.69 -7.79 6.39
C HIS A 89 3.88 -6.75 5.58
N ILE A 90 3.36 -7.14 4.41
CA ILE A 90 2.49 -6.27 3.59
C ILE A 90 1.21 -5.90 4.34
N THR A 91 0.57 -6.86 5.02
CA THR A 91 -0.63 -6.58 5.84
C THR A 91 -0.31 -5.60 6.97
N LYS A 92 0.85 -5.76 7.62
CA LYS A 92 1.29 -4.88 8.70
C LYS A 92 1.58 -3.46 8.19
N ALA A 93 2.24 -3.33 7.04
CA ALA A 93 2.46 -2.06 6.37
C ALA A 93 1.13 -1.35 6.00
N LEU A 94 0.16 -2.09 5.43
CA LEU A 94 -1.18 -1.57 5.12
C LEU A 94 -1.93 -1.11 6.38
N SER A 95 -1.85 -1.88 7.46
CA SER A 95 -2.50 -1.55 8.73
C SER A 95 -1.92 -0.28 9.37
N SER A 96 -0.59 -0.11 9.32
CA SER A 96 0.10 1.12 9.71
C SER A 96 -0.41 2.32 8.89
N LEU A 97 -0.48 2.19 7.56
CA LEU A 97 -0.97 3.25 6.69
C LEU A 97 -2.46 3.56 6.90
N ALA A 98 -3.29 2.56 7.19
CA ALA A 98 -4.70 2.75 7.49
C ALA A 98 -4.89 3.60 8.76
N VAL A 99 -4.12 3.33 9.82
CA VAL A 99 -4.13 4.11 11.06
C VAL A 99 -3.63 5.54 10.81
N LEU A 100 -2.50 5.70 10.11
CA LEU A 100 -1.96 7.03 9.78
C LEU A 100 -2.98 7.86 8.97
N ARG A 101 -3.60 7.26 7.95
CA ARG A 101 -4.57 7.94 7.11
C ARG A 101 -5.83 8.31 7.88
N ASP A 102 -6.31 7.44 8.76
CA ASP A 102 -7.45 7.74 9.61
C ASP A 102 -7.14 8.92 10.54
N ALA A 103 -6.01 8.90 11.23
CA ALA A 103 -5.61 9.98 12.13
C ALA A 103 -5.47 11.32 11.39
N GLN A 104 -4.95 11.34 10.15
CA GLN A 104 -4.96 12.54 9.32
C GLN A 104 -6.37 13.05 9.04
N MET A 105 -7.32 12.16 8.73
CA MET A 105 -8.71 12.52 8.48
C MET A 105 -9.43 13.04 9.73
N GLN A 106 -9.03 12.57 10.92
CA GLN A 106 -9.58 13.03 12.19
C GLN A 106 -8.87 14.27 12.76
N GLY A 107 -7.85 14.81 12.11
CA GLY A 107 -7.04 15.91 12.67
C GLY A 107 -6.18 15.50 13.87
N MET A 108 -5.91 14.20 14.02
CA MET A 108 -5.18 13.59 15.13
C MET A 108 -3.75 13.18 14.75
N CYS A 109 -3.28 13.59 13.57
CA CYS A 109 -1.92 13.35 13.11
C CYS A 109 -1.05 14.58 13.37
N THR A 110 -0.02 14.44 14.21
CA THR A 110 1.08 15.40 14.27
C THR A 110 1.98 15.17 13.07
N ASP A 111 2.02 16.15 12.17
CA ASP A 111 2.89 16.10 10.99
C ASP A 111 4.30 16.58 11.35
N ASP A 112 5.18 15.63 11.67
CA ASP A 112 6.60 15.84 12.00
C ASP A 112 7.53 15.48 10.81
N ARG A 113 7.00 15.46 9.59
CA ARG A 113 7.81 15.28 8.37
C ARG A 113 8.80 16.44 8.19
N PRO A 114 9.94 16.21 7.51
CA PRO A 114 10.88 17.28 7.21
C PRO A 114 10.23 18.37 6.33
N PRO A 115 10.79 19.60 6.32
CA PRO A 115 10.40 20.63 5.36
C PRO A 115 10.39 20.10 3.93
N ARG A 116 9.45 20.59 3.12
CA ARG A 116 9.26 20.12 1.74
C ARG A 116 10.55 20.25 0.92
N SER A 117 10.99 19.14 0.33
CA SER A 117 12.08 19.14 -0.65
C SER A 117 11.67 19.89 -1.93
N LYS A 118 12.66 20.46 -2.63
CA LYS A 118 12.47 20.89 -4.02
C LYS A 118 12.08 19.69 -4.89
N PRO A 119 11.31 19.85 -5.98
CA PRO A 119 10.99 18.75 -6.89
C PRO A 119 12.28 18.10 -7.42
N PHE A 120 12.45 16.79 -7.19
CA PHE A 120 13.68 16.07 -7.56
C PHE A 120 13.44 14.93 -8.56
N TYR A 121 12.25 14.31 -8.56
CA TYR A 121 11.92 13.21 -9.48
C TYR A 121 12.08 13.52 -10.96
N PRO A 122 11.69 14.70 -11.49
CA PRO A 122 11.85 14.97 -12.92
C PRO A 122 13.32 14.84 -13.37
N ALA A 123 14.25 15.42 -12.61
CA ALA A 123 15.68 15.35 -12.92
C ALA A 123 16.24 13.92 -12.77
N LEU A 124 15.85 13.21 -11.70
CA LEU A 124 16.27 11.82 -11.50
C LEU A 124 15.74 10.89 -12.59
N ASN A 125 14.49 11.07 -13.03
CA ASN A 125 13.89 10.28 -14.10
C ASN A 125 14.60 10.52 -15.44
N SER A 126 14.94 11.78 -15.76
CA SER A 126 15.75 12.09 -16.94
C SER A 126 17.14 11.45 -16.88
N ALA A 127 17.80 11.48 -15.71
CA ALA A 127 19.09 10.83 -15.53
C ALA A 127 18.99 9.30 -15.66
N ALA A 128 17.96 8.68 -15.08
CA ALA A 128 17.71 7.25 -15.19
C ALA A 128 17.44 6.83 -16.65
N ALA A 129 16.60 7.58 -17.38
CA ALA A 129 16.35 7.34 -18.80
C ALA A 129 17.65 7.39 -19.61
N ALA A 130 18.50 8.40 -19.39
CA ALA A 130 19.78 8.52 -20.07
C ALA A 130 20.76 7.36 -19.77
N ILE A 131 20.67 6.74 -18.58
CA ILE A 131 21.44 5.54 -18.24
C ILE A 131 20.94 4.34 -19.07
N VAL A 132 19.61 4.15 -19.14
CA VAL A 132 19.00 3.08 -19.94
C VAL A 132 19.40 3.24 -21.43
N ASP A 133 19.26 4.44 -21.99
CA ASP A 133 19.58 4.72 -23.39
C ASP A 133 21.07 4.46 -23.72
N ARG A 134 21.98 4.85 -22.82
CA ARG A 134 23.42 4.62 -22.99
C ARG A 134 23.78 3.13 -23.07
N HIS A 135 23.01 2.28 -22.40
CA HIS A 135 23.23 0.84 -22.33
C HIS A 135 22.21 0.05 -23.15
N ALA A 136 21.55 0.69 -24.13
CA ALA A 136 20.55 0.04 -24.97
C ALA A 136 21.10 -1.13 -25.82
N ASP A 137 22.42 -1.22 -25.99
CA ASP A 137 23.12 -2.33 -26.65
C ASP A 137 23.38 -3.53 -25.72
N LYS A 138 23.07 -3.41 -24.41
CA LYS A 138 23.28 -4.45 -23.40
C LYS A 138 21.99 -5.22 -23.11
N SER A 139 22.15 -6.52 -22.87
CA SER A 139 21.07 -7.41 -22.41
C SER A 139 21.48 -8.13 -21.13
N PRO A 140 21.60 -7.42 -19.99
CA PRO A 140 21.96 -8.06 -18.73
C PRO A 140 20.85 -9.02 -18.25
N ARG A 141 21.24 -10.13 -17.62
CA ARG A 141 20.31 -10.96 -16.84
C ARG A 141 20.04 -10.24 -15.51
N HIS A 142 18.76 -10.07 -15.17
CA HIS A 142 18.34 -9.64 -13.84
C HIS A 142 18.00 -10.87 -13.00
N TYR A 143 18.48 -10.86 -11.76
CA TYR A 143 18.28 -11.94 -10.81
C TYR A 143 17.09 -11.63 -9.91
N THR A 144 16.44 -12.68 -9.44
CA THR A 144 15.24 -12.65 -8.61
C THR A 144 15.40 -13.64 -7.46
N ILE A 145 14.44 -13.67 -6.53
CA ILE A 145 14.39 -14.68 -5.46
C ILE A 145 14.40 -16.13 -6.01
N ALA A 146 14.01 -16.35 -7.27
CA ALA A 146 14.08 -17.67 -7.92
C ALA A 146 15.50 -18.10 -8.30
N ASP A 147 16.49 -17.21 -8.21
CA ASP A 147 17.91 -17.49 -8.48
C ASP A 147 18.71 -17.80 -7.20
N GLU A 148 18.06 -17.84 -6.03
CA GLU A 148 18.69 -18.22 -4.78
C GLU A 148 19.24 -19.65 -4.85
N VAL A 149 20.43 -19.85 -4.30
CA VAL A 149 21.04 -21.17 -4.14
C VAL A 149 20.81 -21.56 -2.69
N ASP A 150 20.27 -22.75 -2.44
CA ASP A 150 20.04 -23.28 -1.09
C ASP A 150 21.28 -23.01 -0.20
N GLN A 151 21.09 -22.22 0.87
CA GLN A 151 22.14 -21.87 1.84
C GLN A 151 22.48 -23.04 2.77
#